data_AF-A0A7C2WII0-F1
#
_entry.id   AF-A0A7C2WII0-F1
#
_cell.length_a   1.000
_cell.length_b   1.000
_cell.length_c   1.000
_cell.angle_alpha   90.00
_cell.angle_beta   90.00
_cell.angle_gamma   90.00
#
_symmetry.space_group_name_H-M   'P 1'
#
loop_
_entity.id
_entity.type
_entity.pdbx_description
1 polymer ?
#
loop_
_entity_poly.entity_id
_entity_poly.type
_entity_poly.pdbx_seq_one_letter_code
_entity_poly.pdbx_strand_id
1 'polypeptide(L)'
;MPRDIPLGNGRLLINFDHTYTLRDVYFPRVGQENHTQGRLNRFGVWMDGRLAWLNDPGWERDLRYEASTLVSDVTLRQPELRVELRINDAVDLEHDIWLRRVAVRDLD
;
A
#
# COMPACT_ATOMS: atom_id res chain seq x y z
N MET A 1 -14.66 6.24 3.69
CA MET A 1 -14.23 4.85 3.94
C MET A 1 -13.14 4.88 5.00
N PRO A 2 -13.11 3.91 5.94
CA PRO A 2 -12.01 3.75 6.88
C PRO A 2 -10.66 3.65 6.17
N ARG A 3 -9.60 4.10 6.83
CA ARG A 3 -8.21 3.93 6.37
C ARG A 3 -7.60 2.80 7.17
N ASP A 4 -7.20 1.75 6.49
CA ASP A 4 -6.81 0.50 7.15
C ASP A 4 -5.33 0.53 7.53
N ILE A 5 -4.50 1.19 6.72
CA ILE A 5 -3.06 1.34 6.97
C ILE A 5 -2.65 2.83 6.82
N PRO A 6 -2.72 3.63 7.90
CA PRO A 6 -2.03 4.93 7.99
C PRO A 6 -0.54 4.80 8.34
N LEU A 7 0.34 5.43 7.58
CA LEU A 7 1.79 5.49 7.82
C LEU A 7 2.27 6.94 7.84
N GLY A 8 2.98 7.37 8.88
CA GLY A 8 3.46 8.76 8.92
C GLY A 8 4.42 9.07 10.05
N ASN A 9 5.03 10.25 9.94
CA ASN A 9 6.03 10.78 10.89
C ASN A 9 5.62 12.16 11.49
N GLY A 10 4.34 12.53 11.35
CA GLY A 10 3.79 13.82 11.81
C GLY A 10 3.86 14.95 10.77
N ARG A 11 4.71 14.82 9.74
CA ARG A 11 4.80 15.74 8.60
C ARG A 11 4.18 15.12 7.35
N LEU A 12 4.65 13.93 6.98
CA LEU A 12 4.12 13.11 5.91
C LEU A 12 3.15 12.05 6.49
N LEU A 13 1.97 11.90 5.87
CA LEU A 13 1.05 10.79 6.14
C LEU A 13 0.56 10.17 4.82
N ILE A 14 0.74 8.86 4.71
CA ILE A 14 0.28 8.01 3.63
C ILE A 14 -0.87 7.15 4.15
N ASN A 15 -2.01 7.17 3.47
CA ASN A 15 -3.18 6.39 3.87
C ASN A 15 -3.60 5.43 2.77
N PHE A 16 -3.72 4.14 3.10
CA PHE A 16 -4.31 3.13 2.24
C PHE A 16 -5.77 2.82 2.65
N ASP A 17 -6.59 2.40 1.68
CA ASP A 17 -7.90 1.80 1.96
C ASP A 17 -7.81 0.28 2.11
N HIS A 18 -8.96 -0.35 2.39
CA HIS A 18 -9.12 -1.80 2.54
C HIS A 18 -8.75 -2.65 1.31
N THR A 19 -8.56 -2.03 0.15
CA THR A 19 -8.06 -2.71 -1.06
C THR A 19 -6.56 -2.53 -1.25
N TYR A 20 -5.89 -1.92 -0.27
CA TYR A 20 -4.49 -1.50 -0.31
C TYR A 20 -4.18 -0.47 -1.41
N THR A 21 -5.17 0.35 -1.77
CA THR A 21 -4.98 1.48 -2.70
C THR A 21 -4.53 2.71 -1.93
N LEU A 22 -3.53 3.43 -2.43
CA LEU A 22 -3.13 4.70 -1.84
C LEU A 22 -4.22 5.75 -2.10
N ARG A 23 -4.69 6.37 -1.03
CA ARG A 23 -5.84 7.28 -1.04
C ARG A 23 -5.50 8.70 -0.65
N ASP A 24 -4.66 8.92 0.37
CA ASP A 24 -4.17 10.25 0.70
C ASP A 24 -2.65 10.27 0.83
N VAL A 25 -2.10 11.42 0.46
CA VAL A 25 -0.77 11.87 0.82
C VAL A 25 -0.95 13.24 1.46
N TYR A 26 -0.80 13.32 2.78
CA TYR A 26 -0.78 14.60 3.50
C TYR A 26 0.64 15.08 3.71
N PHE A 27 0.92 16.32 3.33
CA PHE A 27 2.21 16.99 3.48
C PHE A 27 2.00 18.51 3.34
N PRO A 28 2.72 19.41 4.05
CA PRO A 28 3.83 19.19 4.97
C PRO A 28 3.42 18.87 6.41
N ARG A 29 2.12 18.78 6.68
CA ARG A 29 1.57 18.38 7.98
C ARG A 29 0.37 17.47 7.78
N VAL A 30 0.22 16.52 8.71
CA VAL A 30 -0.94 15.65 8.75
C VAL A 30 -2.24 16.47 8.82
N GLY A 31 -3.17 16.18 7.89
CA GLY A 31 -4.46 16.85 7.83
C GLY A 31 -4.49 18.20 7.11
N GLN A 32 -3.34 18.73 6.64
CA GLN A 32 -3.27 20.01 5.93
C GLN A 32 -3.60 19.86 4.44
N GLU A 33 -2.59 19.70 3.58
CA GLU A 33 -2.80 19.55 2.13
C GLU A 33 -2.85 18.07 1.77
N ASN A 34 -3.94 17.63 1.16
CA ASN A 34 -4.03 16.28 0.58
C ASN A 34 -3.66 16.33 -0.90
N HIS A 35 -2.44 15.87 -1.22
CA HIS A 35 -1.85 15.95 -2.56
C HIS A 35 -2.50 15.01 -3.57
N THR A 36 -3.23 13.98 -3.12
CA THR A 36 -4.02 13.13 -4.02
C THR A 36 -5.39 13.73 -4.32
N GLN A 37 -5.85 14.70 -3.51
CA GLN A 37 -7.21 15.22 -3.53
C GLN A 37 -8.27 14.10 -3.50
N GLY A 38 -7.98 13.00 -2.79
CA GLY A 38 -8.86 11.83 -2.67
C GLY A 38 -8.90 10.92 -3.91
N ARG A 39 -8.14 11.23 -4.96
CA ARG A 39 -8.03 10.40 -6.18
C ARG A 39 -7.27 9.12 -5.90
N LEU A 40 -7.57 8.10 -6.70
CA LEU A 40 -6.94 6.79 -6.61
C LEU A 40 -5.53 6.86 -7.16
N ASN A 41 -4.57 6.35 -6.39
CA ASN A 41 -3.22 6.09 -6.87
C ASN A 41 -3.06 4.57 -6.94
N ARG A 42 -3.09 4.04 -8.16
CA ARG A 42 -3.12 2.60 -8.41
C ARG A 42 -1.72 2.01 -8.35
N PHE A 43 -1.65 0.82 -7.81
CA PHE A 43 -0.49 -0.07 -7.87
C PHE A 43 -0.97 -1.43 -8.39
N GLY A 44 -0.13 -2.17 -9.11
CA GLY A 44 -0.56 -3.40 -9.78
C GLY A 44 0.60 -4.19 -10.37
N VAL A 45 0.26 -5.40 -10.83
CA VAL A 45 1.18 -6.34 -11.48
C VAL A 45 0.82 -6.43 -12.95
N TRP A 46 1.83 -6.40 -13.81
CA TRP A 46 1.69 -6.71 -15.23
C TRP A 46 2.52 -7.95 -15.54
N MET A 47 1.86 -8.99 -16.05
CA MET A 47 2.45 -10.29 -16.37
C MET A 47 1.65 -10.93 -17.51
N ASP A 48 2.33 -11.58 -18.45
CA ASP A 48 1.71 -12.30 -19.58
C ASP A 48 0.66 -11.50 -20.36
N GLY A 49 0.92 -10.21 -20.57
CA GLY A 49 0.02 -9.31 -21.30
C GLY A 49 -1.23 -8.89 -20.53
N ARG A 50 -1.42 -9.32 -19.27
CA ARG A 50 -2.53 -8.94 -18.40
C ARG A 50 -2.05 -7.99 -17.30
N LEU A 51 -2.78 -6.89 -17.13
CA LEU A 51 -2.60 -5.97 -16.01
C LEU A 51 -3.65 -6.30 -14.93
N ALA A 52 -3.20 -6.47 -13.69
CA ALA A 52 -4.06 -6.63 -12.52
C ALA A 52 -3.72 -5.54 -11.50
N TRP A 53 -4.66 -4.63 -11.26
CA TRP A 53 -4.54 -3.65 -10.20
C TRP A 53 -4.81 -4.30 -8.84
N LEU A 54 -4.13 -3.85 -7.79
CA LEU A 54 -4.32 -4.41 -6.46
C LEU A 54 -5.72 -4.19 -5.89
N ASN A 55 -6.49 -3.27 -6.47
CA ASN A 55 -7.88 -3.00 -6.09
C ASN A 55 -8.91 -3.80 -6.90
N ASP A 56 -8.46 -4.61 -7.87
CA ASP A 56 -9.34 -5.45 -8.67
C ASP A 56 -9.92 -6.59 -7.82
N PRO A 57 -11.11 -7.11 -8.17
CA PRO A 57 -11.61 -8.36 -7.61
C PRO A 57 -10.65 -9.52 -7.95
N GLY A 58 -10.55 -10.51 -7.05
CA GLY A 58 -9.70 -11.71 -7.25
C GLY A 58 -8.40 -11.73 -6.45
N TRP A 59 -8.05 -10.64 -5.76
CA TRP A 59 -6.97 -10.66 -4.77
C TRP A 59 -7.48 -11.11 -3.40
N GLU A 60 -6.77 -12.06 -2.79
CA GLU A 60 -6.84 -12.33 -1.36
C GLU A 60 -5.92 -11.34 -0.64
N ARG A 61 -6.41 -10.72 0.44
CA ARG A 61 -5.71 -9.62 1.11
C ARG A 61 -5.60 -9.86 2.60
N ASP A 62 -4.39 -9.67 3.10
CA ASP A 62 -4.07 -9.67 4.51
C ASP A 62 -3.27 -8.40 4.81
N LEU A 63 -3.92 -7.41 5.43
CA LEU A 63 -3.37 -6.09 5.66
C LEU A 63 -3.06 -5.92 7.14
N ARG A 64 -1.77 -5.93 7.50
CA ARG A 64 -1.33 -5.76 8.88
C ARG A 64 -0.15 -4.80 8.96
N TYR A 65 0.27 -4.55 10.19
CA TYR A 65 1.59 -4.01 10.49
C TYR A 65 2.52 -5.14 10.93
N GLU A 66 3.82 -4.96 10.74
CA GLU A 66 4.80 -5.75 11.49
C GLU A 66 4.63 -5.48 12.99
N ALA A 67 4.83 -6.52 13.79
CA ALA A 67 4.57 -6.49 15.23
C ALA A 67 5.28 -5.30 15.90
N SER A 68 4.50 -4.46 16.61
CA SER A 68 5.01 -3.31 17.36
C SER A 68 5.72 -2.23 16.53
N THR A 69 5.39 -2.10 15.24
CA THR A 69 5.94 -1.05 14.37
C THR A 69 4.85 -0.32 13.58
N LEU A 70 5.22 0.82 12.96
CA LEU A 70 4.45 1.48 11.89
C LEU A 70 5.00 1.12 10.50
N VAL A 71 5.39 -0.14 10.32
CA VAL A 71 5.74 -0.71 9.01
C VAL A 71 4.62 -1.65 8.62
N SER A 72 4.08 -1.51 7.41
CA SER A 72 3.06 -2.46 6.96
C SER A 72 3.67 -3.84 6.69
N ASP A 73 2.90 -4.90 6.90
CA ASP A 73 3.20 -6.27 6.50
C ASP A 73 1.97 -6.79 5.75
N VAL A 74 1.95 -6.51 4.45
CA VAL A 74 0.80 -6.79 3.60
C VAL A 74 1.09 -7.98 2.70
N THR A 75 0.22 -8.98 2.76
CA THR A 75 0.25 -10.11 1.84
C THR A 75 -0.93 -10.03 0.87
N LEU A 76 -0.63 -10.10 -0.43
CA LEU A 76 -1.62 -10.07 -1.50
C LEU A 76 -1.39 -11.29 -2.39
N ARG A 77 -2.42 -12.13 -2.58
CA ARG A 77 -2.36 -13.30 -3.46
C ARG A 77 -3.33 -13.14 -4.62
N GLN A 78 -2.87 -13.43 -5.83
CA GLN A 78 -3.70 -13.51 -7.02
C GLN A 78 -3.61 -14.95 -7.55
N PRO A 79 -4.62 -15.82 -7.29
CA PRO A 79 -4.57 -17.23 -7.68
C PRO A 79 -4.55 -17.49 -9.19
N GLU A 80 -5.26 -16.70 -10.01
CA GLU A 80 -5.32 -16.86 -11.47
C GLU A 80 -3.98 -16.55 -12.16
N LEU A 81 -3.24 -15.58 -11.64
CA LEU A 81 -1.91 -15.15 -12.07
C LEU A 81 -0.80 -15.91 -11.36
N ARG A 82 -1.15 -16.75 -10.36
CA ARG A 82 -0.21 -17.54 -9.55
C ARG A 82 0.90 -16.69 -8.93
N VAL A 83 0.56 -15.54 -8.39
CA VAL A 83 1.53 -14.63 -7.77
C VAL A 83 1.12 -14.23 -6.35
N GLU A 84 2.11 -14.16 -5.47
CA GLU A 84 2.02 -13.55 -4.16
C GLU A 84 2.95 -12.34 -4.08
N LEU A 85 2.44 -11.25 -3.52
CA LEU A 85 3.22 -10.09 -3.11
C LEU A 85 3.25 -10.02 -1.60
N ARG A 86 4.44 -9.81 -1.03
CA ARG A 86 4.61 -9.30 0.32
C ARG A 86 5.15 -7.89 0.25
N ILE A 87 4.39 -6.94 0.77
CA ILE A 87 4.69 -5.51 0.67
C ILE A 87 4.88 -4.94 2.07
N ASN A 88 6.02 -4.28 2.25
CA ASN A 88 6.30 -3.47 3.43
C ASN A 88 6.44 -2.01 3.01
N ASP A 89 5.53 -1.19 3.52
CA ASP A 89 5.58 0.26 3.40
C ASP A 89 5.92 0.89 4.74
N ALA A 90 6.75 1.94 4.71
CA ALA A 90 7.09 2.75 5.88
C ALA A 90 7.26 4.22 5.48
N VAL A 91 6.99 5.12 6.41
CA VAL A 91 7.43 6.52 6.30
C VAL A 91 8.64 6.68 7.21
N ASP A 92 9.73 7.25 6.69
CA ASP A 92 10.95 7.50 7.46
C ASP A 92 10.66 8.45 8.64
N LEU A 93 11.33 8.23 9.78
CA LEU A 93 11.07 9.00 10.99
C LEU A 93 11.55 10.45 10.89
N GLU A 94 12.69 10.68 10.25
CA GLU A 94 13.36 11.99 10.21
C GLU A 94 13.13 12.72 8.89
N HIS A 95 12.96 11.96 7.81
CA HIS A 95 12.80 12.46 6.46
C HIS A 95 11.36 12.24 5.96
N ASP A 96 10.85 13.16 5.14
CA ASP A 96 9.52 13.04 4.53
C ASP A 96 9.56 12.08 3.32
N ILE A 97 9.96 10.83 3.57
CA ILE A 97 10.18 9.80 2.55
C ILE A 97 9.26 8.62 2.84
N TRP A 98 8.49 8.23 1.83
CA TRP A 98 7.76 6.95 1.82
C TRP A 98 8.61 5.90 1.09
N LEU A 99 8.89 4.81 1.78
CA LEU A 99 9.65 3.66 1.31
C LEU A 99 8.70 2.48 1.10
N ARG A 100 8.86 1.77 -0.02
CA ARG A 100 8.13 0.55 -0.34
C ARG A 100 9.11 -0.56 -0.71
N ARG A 101 9.05 -1.69 -0.01
CA ARG A 101 9.68 -2.95 -0.39
C ARG A 101 8.62 -3.90 -0.90
N VAL A 102 8.86 -4.51 -2.05
CA VAL A 102 7.98 -5.54 -2.63
C VAL A 102 8.79 -6.80 -2.84
N ALA A 103 8.40 -7.87 -2.14
CA ALA A 103 8.87 -9.22 -2.43
C ALA A 103 7.79 -9.93 -3.26
N VAL A 104 8.22 -10.54 -4.37
CA VAL A 104 7.34 -11.25 -5.31
C VAL A 104 7.69 -12.73 -5.24
N ARG A 105 6.68 -13.60 -5.17
CA ARG A 105 6.84 -15.06 -5.18
C ARG A 105 5.82 -15.69 -6.11
N ASP A 106 6.24 -16.66 -6.90
CA ASP A 106 5.34 -17.52 -7.66
C ASP A 106 4.60 -18.49 -6.72
N LEU A 107 3.32 -18.70 -7.01
CA LEU A 107 2.48 -19.69 -6.36
C LEU A 107 2.49 -20.95 -7.22
N ASP A 108 3.55 -21.73 -7.08
CA ASP A 108 3.65 -23.06 -7.70
C ASP A 108 2.66 -24.06 -7.09
#